data_AF-A0A967L3W0-F1
#
_entry.id   AF-A0A967L3W0-F1
#
_cell.length_a   1.000
_cell.length_b   1.000
_cell.length_c   1.000
_cell.angle_alpha   90.00
_cell.angle_beta   90.00
_cell.angle_gamma   90.00
#
_symmetry.space_group_name_H-M   'P 1'
#
loop_
_entity.id
_entity.type
_entity.pdbx_description
1 polymer ?
#
loop_
_entity_poly.entity_id
_entity_poly.type
_entity_poly.pdbx_seq_one_letter_code
_entity_poly.pdbx_strand_id
1 'polypeptide(L)'
;MTELRKASVSFFADVASFAPARRMLSDHQRARVDEACRTIEEGIRKGVLRGVHLRLVAEGMLAAVQRVMDPEFLAEAGLRMSEAVEEIEDLFLHGLLHPRRRRVARPRKKSR
;
A
#
# COMPACT_ATOMS: atom_id res chain seq x y z
N MET A 1 6.13 -14.81 -21.80
CA MET A 1 6.00 -13.88 -20.65
C MET A 1 6.59 -12.49 -20.89
N THR A 2 7.41 -12.27 -21.93
CA THR A 2 8.02 -10.96 -22.23
C THR A 2 7.03 -9.93 -22.80
N GLU A 3 6.02 -10.39 -23.55
CA GLU A 3 5.02 -9.51 -24.20
C GLU A 3 4.07 -8.84 -23.20
N LEU A 4 3.58 -9.57 -22.19
CA LEU A 4 2.81 -8.95 -21.09
C LEU A 4 3.62 -7.88 -20.35
N ARG A 5 4.94 -8.08 -20.23
CA ARG A 5 5.85 -7.21 -19.48
C ARG A 5 6.12 -5.88 -20.19
N LYS A 6 6.26 -5.91 -21.53
CA LYS A 6 6.35 -4.69 -22.35
C LYS A 6 5.01 -3.94 -22.39
N ALA A 7 3.91 -4.68 -22.48
CA ALA A 7 2.57 -4.10 -22.42
C ALA A 7 2.34 -3.34 -21.10
N SER A 8 2.84 -3.82 -19.96
CA SER A 8 2.73 -3.12 -18.68
C SER A 8 3.46 -1.78 -18.62
N VAL A 9 4.65 -1.66 -19.21
CA VAL A 9 5.43 -0.40 -19.20
C VAL A 9 4.79 0.66 -20.09
N SER A 10 4.42 0.29 -21.33
CA SER A 10 3.70 1.22 -22.24
C SER A 10 2.37 1.63 -21.63
N PHE A 11 1.62 0.68 -21.06
CA PHE A 11 0.35 0.95 -20.40
C PHE A 11 0.47 1.99 -19.29
N PHE A 12 1.46 1.87 -18.38
CA PHE A 12 1.61 2.84 -17.30
C PHE A 12 2.08 4.21 -17.79
N ALA A 13 2.91 4.27 -18.85
CA ALA A 13 3.25 5.54 -19.49
C ALA A 13 2.03 6.20 -20.16
N ASP A 14 1.20 5.42 -20.84
CA ASP A 14 -0.03 5.89 -21.49
C ASP A 14 -1.04 6.39 -20.45
N VAL A 15 -1.24 5.63 -19.37
CA VAL A 15 -2.06 6.05 -18.22
C VAL A 15 -1.48 7.33 -17.61
N ALA A 16 -0.17 7.42 -17.40
CA ALA A 16 0.47 8.59 -16.82
C ALA A 16 0.32 9.83 -17.70
N SER A 17 0.26 9.70 -19.02
CA SER A 17 0.08 10.83 -19.95
C SER A 17 -1.38 11.30 -20.08
N PHE A 18 -2.36 10.48 -19.71
CA PHE A 18 -3.79 10.79 -19.85
C PHE A 18 -4.52 10.96 -18.51
N ALA A 19 -4.84 12.21 -18.15
CA ALA A 19 -5.40 12.55 -16.83
C ALA A 19 -6.67 11.78 -16.44
N PRO A 20 -7.64 11.50 -17.33
CA PRO A 20 -8.80 10.66 -16.99
C PRO A 20 -8.40 9.21 -16.65
N ALA A 21 -7.45 8.61 -17.38
CA ALA A 21 -6.97 7.27 -17.04
C ALA A 21 -6.28 7.24 -15.68
N ARG A 22 -5.47 8.27 -15.35
CA ARG A 22 -4.88 8.39 -14.00
C ARG A 22 -5.93 8.43 -12.90
N ARG A 23 -7.03 9.16 -13.10
CA ARG A 23 -8.14 9.23 -12.14
C ARG A 23 -8.81 7.88 -11.97
N MET A 24 -9.18 7.23 -13.08
CA MET A 24 -9.79 5.90 -13.04
C MET A 24 -8.91 4.88 -12.31
N LEU A 25 -7.61 4.88 -12.58
CA LEU A 25 -6.67 3.99 -11.91
C LEU A 25 -6.52 4.32 -10.42
N SER A 26 -6.48 5.60 -10.06
CA SER A 26 -6.42 6.04 -8.66
C SER A 26 -7.68 5.63 -7.89
N ASP A 27 -8.86 5.78 -8.49
CA ASP A 27 -10.13 5.39 -7.89
C ASP A 27 -10.21 3.86 -7.69
N HIS A 28 -9.77 3.10 -8.70
CA HIS A 28 -9.65 1.65 -8.60
C HIS A 28 -8.70 1.21 -7.48
N GLN A 29 -7.53 1.85 -7.37
CA GLN A 29 -6.57 1.55 -6.30
C GLN A 29 -7.14 1.86 -4.92
N ARG A 30 -7.87 2.97 -4.76
CA ARG A 30 -8.54 3.31 -3.51
C ARG A 30 -9.55 2.23 -3.11
N ALA A 31 -10.38 1.79 -4.07
CA ALA A 31 -11.35 0.72 -3.82
C ALA A 31 -10.67 -0.59 -3.36
N ARG A 32 -9.53 -0.95 -3.97
CA ARG A 32 -8.74 -2.13 -3.56
C ARG A 32 -8.13 -2.00 -2.17
N VAL A 33 -7.61 -0.82 -1.82
CA VAL A 33 -7.06 -0.55 -0.47
C VAL A 33 -8.18 -0.60 0.57
N ASP A 34 -9.36 -0.04 0.27
CA ASP A 34 -10.52 -0.09 1.17
C ASP A 34 -10.96 -1.53 1.44
N GLU A 35 -11.00 -2.38 0.40
CA GLU A 35 -11.30 -3.81 0.55
C GLU A 35 -10.25 -4.53 1.39
N ALA A 36 -8.96 -4.31 1.13
CA ALA A 36 -7.89 -4.88 1.93
C ALA A 36 -7.97 -4.46 3.41
N CYS A 37 -8.33 -3.19 3.68
CA CYS A 37 -8.49 -2.68 5.04
C CYS A 37 -9.64 -3.36 5.80
N ARG A 38 -10.75 -3.70 5.11
CA ARG A 38 -11.84 -4.49 5.73
C ARG A 38 -11.38 -5.89 6.12
N THR A 39 -10.58 -6.53 5.27
CA THR A 39 -9.99 -7.84 5.58
C THR A 39 -9.00 -7.75 6.75
N ILE A 40 -8.20 -6.68 6.81
CA ILE A 40 -7.29 -6.45 7.95
C ILE A 40 -8.07 -6.21 9.24
N GLU A 41 -9.14 -5.41 9.21
CA GLU A 41 -10.01 -5.16 10.36
C GLU A 41 -10.63 -6.46 10.90
N GLU A 42 -11.10 -7.31 10.01
CA GLU A 42 -11.60 -8.65 10.34
C GLU A 42 -10.53 -9.51 11.02
N GLY A 43 -9.32 -9.53 10.47
CA GLY A 43 -8.18 -10.26 11.04
C GLY A 43 -7.77 -9.76 12.43
N ILE A 44 -7.83 -8.44 12.66
CA ILE A 44 -7.57 -7.82 13.97
C ILE A 44 -8.64 -8.25 14.97
N ARG A 45 -9.92 -8.19 14.57
CA ARG A 45 -11.05 -8.53 15.44
C ARG A 45 -11.03 -10.01 15.84
N LYS A 46 -10.57 -10.88 14.94
CA LYS A 46 -10.35 -12.32 15.18
C LYS A 46 -9.06 -12.64 15.95
N GLY A 47 -8.21 -11.64 16.20
CA GLY A 47 -6.93 -11.81 16.89
C GLY A 47 -5.84 -12.51 16.06
N VAL A 48 -6.04 -12.66 14.75
CA VAL A 48 -5.07 -13.25 13.82
C VAL A 48 -4.01 -12.23 13.40
N LEU A 49 -4.41 -10.96 13.26
CA LEU A 49 -3.52 -9.85 12.95
C LEU A 49 -3.30 -8.96 14.18
N ARG A 50 -2.14 -8.30 14.26
CA ARG A 50 -1.89 -7.33 15.33
C ARG A 50 -2.81 -6.11 15.19
N GLY A 51 -3.22 -5.51 16.31
CA GLY A 51 -3.93 -4.24 16.30
C GLY A 51 -3.09 -3.09 15.73
N VAL A 52 -3.63 -2.40 14.72
CA VAL A 52 -3.04 -1.22 14.08
C VAL A 52 -4.07 -0.10 13.94
N HIS A 53 -3.60 1.12 13.70
CA HIS A 53 -4.48 2.25 13.36
C HIS A 53 -4.85 2.15 11.87
N LEU A 54 -6.00 1.51 11.57
CA LEU A 54 -6.40 1.15 10.19
C LEU A 54 -6.34 2.32 9.21
N ARG A 55 -6.86 3.49 9.57
CA ARG A 55 -6.82 4.67 8.69
C ARG A 55 -5.39 5.07 8.32
N LEU A 56 -4.44 4.94 9.24
CA LEU A 56 -3.05 5.30 8.95
C LEU A 56 -2.40 4.28 8.02
N VAL A 57 -2.68 2.99 8.23
CA VAL A 57 -2.20 1.91 7.38
C VAL A 57 -2.77 2.05 5.96
N ALA A 58 -4.07 2.34 5.83
CA ALA A 58 -4.73 2.56 4.53
C ALA A 58 -4.06 3.69 3.72
N GLU A 59 -3.83 4.84 4.34
CA GLU A 59 -3.17 5.98 3.69
C GLU A 59 -1.72 5.63 3.30
N GLY A 60 -1.00 4.91 4.16
CA GLY A 60 0.36 4.44 3.86
C GLY A 60 0.40 3.45 2.69
N MET A 61 -0.52 2.48 2.65
CA MET A 61 -0.66 1.53 1.55
C MET A 61 -0.96 2.24 0.25
N LEU A 62 -1.93 3.16 0.26
CA LEU A 62 -2.32 3.91 -0.93
C LEU A 62 -1.16 4.77 -1.45
N ALA A 63 -0.46 5.48 -0.56
CA ALA A 63 0.70 6.28 -0.93
C ALA A 63 1.83 5.44 -1.53
N ALA A 64 2.12 4.27 -0.95
CA ALA A 64 3.14 3.36 -1.47
C ALA A 64 2.75 2.82 -2.86
N VAL A 65 1.52 2.33 -3.02
CA VAL A 65 0.98 1.86 -4.30
C VAL A 65 1.00 2.96 -5.35
N GLN A 66 0.66 4.20 -5.00
CA GLN A 66 0.72 5.33 -5.94
C GLN A 66 2.16 5.67 -6.32
N ARG A 67 3.10 5.61 -5.38
CA ARG A 67 4.52 5.95 -5.63
C ARG A 67 5.17 5.00 -6.62
N VAL A 68 4.92 3.69 -6.49
CA VAL A 68 5.55 2.68 -7.37
C VAL A 68 5.06 2.78 -8.81
N MET A 69 3.96 3.50 -9.07
CA MET A 69 3.42 3.73 -10.41
C MET A 69 4.16 4.82 -11.18
N ASP A 70 5.01 5.59 -10.51
CA ASP A 70 5.85 6.59 -11.13
C ASP A 70 7.09 5.93 -11.76
N PRO A 71 7.25 5.98 -13.10
CA PRO A 71 8.40 5.41 -13.78
C PRO A 71 9.73 6.07 -13.37
N GLU A 72 9.74 7.37 -13.05
CA GLU A 72 10.96 8.10 -12.66
C GLU A 72 11.47 7.56 -11.31
N PHE A 73 10.55 7.35 -10.36
CA PHE A 73 10.87 6.72 -9.09
C PHE A 73 11.48 5.34 -9.21
N LEU A 74 10.85 4.48 -10.01
CA LEU A 74 11.32 3.12 -10.21
C LEU A 74 12.72 3.11 -10.82
N ALA A 75 12.98 4.02 -11.77
CA ALA A 75 14.29 4.20 -12.37
C ALA A 75 15.33 4.69 -11.36
N GLU A 76 15.02 5.70 -10.54
CA GLU A 76 15.90 6.22 -9.48
C GLU A 76 16.18 5.18 -8.40
N ALA A 77 15.17 4.40 -8.01
CA ALA A 77 15.29 3.34 -7.02
C ALA A 77 15.98 2.07 -7.58
N GLY A 78 16.17 1.98 -8.89
CA GLY A 78 16.71 0.79 -9.55
C GLY A 78 15.80 -0.43 -9.45
N LEU A 79 14.48 -0.22 -9.34
CA LEU A 79 13.49 -1.28 -9.13
C LEU A 79 12.60 -1.48 -10.36
N ARG A 80 12.21 -2.72 -10.61
CA ARG A 80 11.04 -3.00 -11.46
C ARG A 80 9.77 -2.83 -10.63
N MET A 81 8.68 -2.45 -11.30
CA MET A 81 7.33 -2.37 -10.69
C MET A 81 6.99 -3.63 -9.86
N SER A 82 7.24 -4.82 -10.41
CA SER A 82 6.94 -6.08 -9.73
C SER A 82 7.72 -6.22 -8.41
N GLU A 83 9.00 -5.83 -8.41
CA GLU A 83 9.84 -5.89 -7.21
C GLU A 83 9.34 -4.88 -6.17
N ALA A 84 9.00 -3.67 -6.60
CA ALA A 84 8.49 -2.64 -5.69
C ALA A 84 7.13 -3.03 -5.07
N VAL A 85 6.26 -3.70 -5.82
CA VAL A 85 4.99 -4.23 -5.29
C VAL A 85 5.23 -5.37 -4.30
N GLU A 86 6.13 -6.30 -4.62
CA GLU A 86 6.51 -7.42 -3.74
C GLU A 86 7.09 -6.92 -2.41
N GLU A 87 7.99 -5.94 -2.45
CA GLU A 87 8.56 -5.29 -1.26
C GLU A 87 7.48 -4.61 -0.39
N ILE A 88 6.49 -3.96 -1.02
CA ILE A 88 5.36 -3.36 -0.31
C ILE A 88 4.53 -4.46 0.38
N GLU A 89 4.19 -5.51 -0.35
CA GLU A 89 3.41 -6.63 0.19
C GLU A 89 4.13 -7.27 1.37
N ASP A 90 5.43 -7.57 1.25
CA ASP A 90 6.24 -8.14 2.32
C ASP A 90 6.33 -7.22 3.54
N LEU A 91 6.54 -5.93 3.34
CA LEU A 91 6.59 -4.94 4.43
C LEU A 91 5.25 -4.92 5.20
N PHE A 92 4.13 -4.90 4.49
CA PHE A 92 2.81 -4.89 5.14
C PHE A 92 2.50 -6.24 5.79
N LEU A 93 2.78 -7.35 5.14
CA LEU A 93 2.52 -8.69 5.68
C LEU A 93 3.39 -8.97 6.90
N HIS A 94 4.70 -8.80 6.82
CA HIS A 94 5.59 -8.94 7.99
C HIS A 94 5.27 -7.91 9.06
N GLY A 95 4.93 -6.69 8.67
CA GLY A 95 4.44 -5.66 9.56
C GLY A 95 3.21 -6.09 10.32
N LEU A 96 2.19 -6.66 9.67
CA LEU A 96 0.87 -7.00 10.25
C LEU A 96 0.86 -8.35 10.98
N LEU A 97 1.63 -9.32 10.49
CA LEU A 97 1.71 -10.68 11.01
C LEU A 97 2.65 -10.80 12.22
N HIS A 98 3.52 -9.82 12.46
CA HIS A 98 4.41 -9.89 13.61
C HIS A 98 3.76 -9.29 14.87
N PRO A 99 3.49 -10.09 15.92
CA PRO A 99 2.91 -9.59 17.17
C PRO A 99 3.98 -8.83 17.98
N ARG A 100 4.24 -7.57 17.66
CA ARG A 100 4.85 -6.67 18.66
C ARG A 100 3.74 -6.28 19.64
N ARG A 101 3.83 -6.78 20.88
CA ARG A 101 2.98 -6.33 22.00
C ARG A 101 3.04 -4.81 22.06
N ARG A 102 1.94 -4.15 21.73
CA ARG A 102 1.81 -2.70 21.91
C ARG A 102 1.95 -2.41 23.41
N ARG A 103 3.03 -1.74 23.82
CA ARG A 103 3.04 -1.05 25.12
C ARG A 103 2.03 0.08 24.97
N VAL A 104 0.88 -0.04 25.64
CA VAL A 104 -0.14 1.01 25.65
C VAL A 104 0.51 2.28 26.21
N ALA A 105 0.57 3.34 25.40
CA ALA A 105 1.06 4.62 25.86
C ALA A 105 0.16 5.09 27.02
N ARG A 106 0.74 5.29 28.21
CA ARG A 106 0.01 5.85 29.36
C ARG A 106 -0.54 7.22 28.98
N PRO A 107 -1.79 7.54 29.34
CA PRO A 107 -2.33 8.88 29.10
C PRO A 107 -1.44 9.92 29.76
N ARG A 108 -1.06 10.97 29.02
CA ARG A 108 -0.38 12.13 29.57
C ARG A 108 -1.30 12.72 30.64
N LYS A 109 -0.86 12.71 31.91
CA LYS A 109 -1.54 13.41 33.00
C LYS A 109 -1.65 14.88 32.58
N LYS A 110 -2.87 15.42 32.51
CA LYS A 110 -3.08 16.86 32.42
C LYS A 110 -2.51 17.47 33.70
N SER A 111 -1.47 18.30 33.56
CA SER A 111 -0.99 19.14 34.64
C SER A 111 -2.14 20.02 35.10
N ARG A 112 -2.44 19.97 36.41
CA ARG A 112 -3.32 20.91 37.10
C ARG A 112 -2.66 22.28 37.17
#